data_AF-A0A1Z1WNI6-F1
#
_entry.id   AF-A0A1Z1WNI6-F1
#
_cell.length_a   1.000
_cell.length_b   1.000
_cell.length_c   1.000
_cell.angle_alpha   90.00
_cell.angle_beta   90.00
_cell.angle_gamma   90.00
#
_symmetry.space_group_name_H-M   'P 1'
#
loop_
_entity.id
_entity.type
_entity.pdbx_description
1 polymer ?
#
loop_
_entity_poly.entity_id
_entity_poly.type
_entity_poly.pdbx_seq_one_letter_code
_entity_poly.pdbx_strand_id
1 'polypeptide(L)'
;MDIDDGWEDQAFQSKDMRRLVALHTQRIRAEAIKKAPRRKHASRQSWTSITHNIDAYVRRDRQGWYGNVIVEQNPKVRHAMLQDQGFKDKTGRRHPGRKFLKAALMKSRIP
;
A
#
# COMPACT_ATOMS: atom_id res chain seq x y z
N MET A 1 -3.99 16.35 41.12
CA MET A 1 -4.35 17.06 39.87
C MET A 1 -3.95 16.10 38.76
N ASP A 2 -4.87 15.21 38.41
CA ASP A 2 -4.62 14.14 37.45
C ASP A 2 -4.40 14.76 36.08
N ILE A 3 -3.24 14.49 35.51
CA ILE A 3 -2.90 14.86 34.14
C ILE A 3 -3.68 13.90 33.23
N ASP A 4 -4.94 14.25 32.98
CA ASP A 4 -5.64 14.06 31.72
C ASP A 4 -5.44 12.69 31.02
N ASP A 5 -5.87 11.58 31.62
CA ASP A 5 -5.74 10.21 31.06
C ASP A 5 -6.45 9.96 29.70
N GLY A 6 -6.99 11.00 29.05
CA GLY A 6 -7.71 10.90 27.77
C GLY A 6 -7.21 11.83 26.65
N TRP A 7 -6.17 12.64 26.87
CA TRP A 7 -5.69 13.58 25.85
C TRP A 7 -5.12 12.85 24.62
N GLU A 8 -4.49 11.69 24.82
CA GLU A 8 -3.92 10.86 23.75
C GLU A 8 -5.00 10.37 22.79
N ASP A 9 -6.11 9.85 23.32
CA ASP A 9 -7.25 9.38 22.52
C ASP A 9 -7.85 10.51 21.67
N GLN A 10 -7.97 11.70 22.26
CA GLN A 10 -8.44 12.88 21.52
C GLN A 10 -7.46 13.28 20.42
N ALA A 11 -6.16 13.24 20.70
CA ALA A 11 -5.11 13.52 19.73
C ALA A 11 -5.12 12.51 18.57
N PHE A 12 -5.26 11.20 18.87
CA PHE A 12 -5.30 10.14 17.85
C PHE A 12 -6.57 10.16 16.99
N GLN A 13 -7.66 10.74 17.49
CA GLN A 13 -8.91 10.92 16.74
C GLN A 13 -8.96 12.23 15.94
N SER A 14 -8.01 13.14 16.16
CA SER A 14 -7.99 14.47 15.56
C SER A 14 -7.89 14.46 14.02
N LYS A 15 -8.28 15.58 13.40
CA LYS A 15 -8.13 15.79 11.95
C LYS A 15 -6.67 15.88 11.52
N ASP A 16 -5.80 16.36 12.41
CA ASP A 16 -4.37 16.48 12.11
C ASP A 16 -3.70 15.10 12.13
N MET A 17 -4.10 14.22 13.05
CA MET A 17 -3.68 12.82 13.01
C MET A 17 -4.14 12.14 11.71
N ARG A 18 -5.39 12.37 11.26
CA ARG A 18 -5.85 11.86 9.95
C ARG A 18 -4.95 12.32 8.81
N ARG A 19 -4.57 13.60 8.78
CA ARG A 19 -3.69 14.17 7.73
C ARG A 19 -2.30 13.55 7.78
N LEU A 20 -1.73 13.39 8.97
CA LEU A 20 -0.44 12.75 9.18
C LEU A 20 -0.46 11.30 8.67
N VAL A 21 -1.44 10.52 9.11
CA VAL A 21 -1.63 9.12 8.69
C VAL A 21 -1.83 9.05 7.17
N ALA A 22 -2.62 9.93 6.58
CA ALA A 22 -2.79 10.00 5.12
C ALA A 22 -1.48 10.26 4.38
N LEU A 23 -0.68 11.21 4.85
CA LEU A 23 0.62 11.54 4.28
C LEU A 23 1.57 10.34 4.31
N HIS A 24 1.70 9.68 5.46
CA HIS A 24 2.56 8.50 5.60
C HIS A 24 2.06 7.32 4.75
N THR A 25 0.75 7.08 4.73
CA THR A 25 0.15 6.02 3.90
C THR A 25 0.44 6.23 2.41
N GLN A 26 0.31 7.48 1.93
CA GLN A 26 0.65 7.83 0.55
C GLN A 26 2.14 7.65 0.25
N ARG A 27 3.03 7.99 1.19
CA ARG A 27 4.48 7.75 1.05
C ARG A 27 4.79 6.26 0.92
N ILE A 28 4.17 5.43 1.76
CA ILE A 28 4.33 3.96 1.69
C ILE A 28 3.83 3.42 0.35
N ARG A 29 2.66 3.89 -0.11
CA ARG A 29 2.13 3.54 -1.44
C ARG A 29 3.09 3.93 -2.55
N ALA A 30 3.61 5.15 -2.55
CA ALA A 30 4.56 5.62 -3.56
C ALA A 30 5.84 4.76 -3.60
N GLU A 31 6.38 4.42 -2.43
CA GLU A 31 7.53 3.52 -2.32
C GLU A 31 7.22 2.11 -2.83
N ALA A 32 6.05 1.57 -2.51
CA ALA A 32 5.60 0.29 -3.05
C ALA A 32 5.51 0.31 -4.58
N ILE A 33 4.97 1.38 -5.18
CA ILE A 33 4.90 1.56 -6.63
C ILE A 33 6.30 1.66 -7.26
N LYS A 34 7.24 2.37 -6.63
CA LYS A 34 8.63 2.50 -7.14
C LYS A 34 9.36 1.15 -7.15
N LYS A 35 9.12 0.34 -6.13
CA LYS A 35 9.72 -0.99 -5.98
C LYS A 35 9.02 -2.02 -6.84
N ALA A 36 7.74 -1.82 -7.15
CA ALA A 36 6.93 -2.77 -7.89
C ALA A 36 7.57 -3.20 -9.23
N PRO A 37 7.40 -4.49 -9.60
CA PRO A 37 7.84 -5.01 -10.88
C PRO A 37 7.21 -4.24 -12.04
N ARG A 38 7.99 -3.96 -13.09
CA ARG A 38 7.53 -3.27 -14.31
C ARG A 38 7.74 -4.18 -15.50
N ARG A 39 6.74 -4.29 -16.38
CA ARG A 39 6.92 -4.97 -17.67
C ARG A 39 7.90 -4.16 -18.53
N LYS A 40 8.98 -4.79 -18.97
CA LYS A 40 10.06 -4.18 -19.77
C LYS A 40 9.60 -3.72 -21.17
N HIS A 41 8.51 -4.31 -21.70
CA HIS A 41 8.04 -4.10 -23.07
C HIS A 41 6.53 -3.79 -23.18
N ALA A 42 5.91 -3.25 -22.13
CA ALA A 42 4.51 -2.86 -22.22
C ALA A 42 4.39 -1.54 -23.00
N SER A 43 4.24 -1.64 -24.33
CA SER A 43 3.96 -0.51 -25.23
C SER A 43 2.63 0.19 -24.91
N ARG A 44 1.81 -0.40 -24.02
CA ARG A 44 0.60 0.19 -23.47
C ARG A 44 0.57 0.01 -21.97
N GLN A 45 0.11 1.05 -21.29
CA GLN A 45 -0.16 1.06 -19.86
C GLN A 45 -1.23 -0.01 -19.56
N SER A 46 -0.80 -1.20 -19.14
CA SER A 46 -1.72 -2.32 -18.92
C SER A 46 -2.57 -2.03 -17.69
N TRP A 47 -3.89 -2.13 -17.80
CA TRP A 47 -4.81 -2.04 -16.66
C TRP A 47 -4.53 -3.14 -15.60
N THR A 48 -3.88 -4.23 -16.00
CA THR A 48 -3.38 -5.31 -15.13
C THR A 48 -2.00 -5.04 -14.53
N SER A 49 -1.41 -3.85 -14.72
CA SER A 49 -0.12 -3.54 -14.10
C SER A 49 -0.29 -3.35 -12.60
N ILE A 50 0.57 -3.99 -11.81
CA ILE A 50 0.50 -3.90 -10.35
C ILE A 50 0.68 -2.47 -9.84
N THR A 51 1.45 -1.66 -10.54
CA THR A 51 1.66 -0.23 -10.22
C THR A 51 0.36 0.58 -10.18
N HIS A 52 -0.66 0.15 -10.94
CA HIS A 52 -1.97 0.78 -11.00
C HIS A 52 -2.97 0.18 -10.02
N ASN A 53 -2.59 -0.89 -9.34
CA ASN A 53 -3.43 -1.66 -8.42
C ASN A 53 -2.82 -1.69 -7.01
N ILE A 54 -2.12 -0.62 -6.65
CA ILE A 54 -1.70 -0.33 -5.28
C ILE A 54 -2.49 0.90 -4.83
N ASP A 55 -3.34 0.72 -3.84
CA ASP A 55 -4.25 1.74 -3.33
C ASP A 55 -3.90 2.08 -1.87
N ALA A 56 -4.17 3.33 -1.49
CA ALA A 56 -3.97 3.83 -0.13
C ALA A 56 -5.31 4.28 0.44
N TYR A 57 -5.65 3.77 1.62
CA TYR A 57 -6.86 4.13 2.34
C TYR A 57 -6.50 4.59 3.75
N VAL A 58 -7.26 5.56 4.24
CA VAL A 58 -7.22 5.98 5.63
C VAL A 58 -8.56 5.66 6.23
N ARG A 59 -8.55 4.92 7.34
CA ARG A 59 -9.75 4.52 8.08
C ARG A 59 -9.60 4.93 9.53
N ARG A 60 -10.71 4.91 10.26
CA ARG A 60 -10.75 5.19 11.69
C ARG A 60 -11.39 4.01 12.41
N ASP A 61 -10.80 3.59 13.52
CA ASP A 61 -11.38 2.65 14.45
C ASP A 61 -11.49 3.28 15.86
N ARG A 62 -11.65 2.46 16.90
CA ARG A 62 -11.75 2.92 18.29
C ARG A 62 -10.44 3.49 18.83
N GLN A 63 -9.29 3.13 18.24
CA GLN A 63 -7.95 3.52 18.68
C GLN A 63 -7.43 4.74 17.91
N GLY A 64 -8.05 5.09 16.78
CA GLY A 64 -7.75 6.31 16.05
C GLY A 64 -7.70 6.12 14.55
N TRP A 65 -6.97 7.00 13.86
CA TRP A 65 -6.75 6.90 12.42
C TRP A 65 -5.64 5.91 12.08
N TYR A 66 -5.89 5.05 11.09
CA TYR A 66 -4.91 4.10 10.58
C TYR A 66 -4.89 4.06 9.06
N GLY A 67 -3.72 3.73 8.53
CA GLY A 67 -3.42 3.70 7.10
C GLY A 67 -3.33 2.28 6.58
N ASN A 68 -4.02 2.00 5.47
CA ASN A 68 -3.91 0.74 4.74
C ASN A 68 -3.35 0.99 3.35
N VAL A 69 -2.33 0.22 2.99
CA VAL A 69 -1.90 0.09 1.60
C VAL A 69 -2.32 -1.28 1.11
N ILE A 70 -3.23 -1.31 0.15
CA ILE A 70 -3.84 -2.52 -0.39
C ILE A 70 -3.32 -2.75 -1.80
N VAL A 71 -3.04 -3.99 -2.13
CA VAL A 71 -2.65 -4.42 -3.46
C VAL A 71 -3.70 -5.36 -4.04
N GLU A 72 -3.93 -5.28 -5.35
CA GLU A 72 -4.80 -6.20 -6.08
C GLU A 72 -6.24 -6.21 -5.54
N GLN A 73 -6.77 -5.05 -5.14
CA GLN A 73 -8.12 -4.94 -4.57
C GLN A 73 -9.20 -5.39 -5.56
N ASN A 74 -9.01 -5.12 -6.86
CA ASN A 74 -9.92 -5.54 -7.91
C ASN A 74 -9.76 -7.04 -8.22
N PRO A 75 -10.80 -7.88 -8.00
CA PRO A 75 -10.73 -9.32 -8.26
C PRO A 75 -10.47 -9.67 -9.73
N LYS A 76 -10.97 -8.87 -10.69
CA LYS A 76 -10.75 -9.08 -12.12
C LYS A 76 -9.27 -8.88 -12.49
N VAL A 77 -8.66 -7.83 -11.94
CA VAL A 77 -7.24 -7.55 -12.14
C VAL A 77 -6.39 -8.64 -11.50
N ARG A 78 -6.73 -9.04 -10.27
CA ARG A 78 -6.06 -10.14 -9.57
C ARG A 78 -6.11 -11.43 -10.39
N HIS A 79 -7.27 -11.78 -10.93
CA HIS A 79 -7.45 -12.97 -11.75
C HIS A 79 -6.61 -12.89 -13.04
N ALA A 80 -6.64 -11.76 -13.75
CA ALA A 80 -5.84 -11.57 -14.96
C ALA A 80 -4.32 -11.61 -14.68
N MET A 81 -3.87 -11.03 -13.56
CA MET A 81 -2.47 -11.09 -13.11
C MET A 81 -2.03 -12.53 -12.78
N LEU A 82 -2.94 -13.36 -12.26
CA LEU A 82 -2.68 -14.77 -12.01
C LEU A 82 -2.58 -15.59 -13.31
N GLN A 83 -3.47 -15.33 -14.28
CA GLN A 83 -3.44 -15.95 -15.61
C GLN A 83 -2.16 -15.60 -16.38
N ASP A 84 -1.67 -14.36 -16.25
CA ASP A 84 -0.41 -13.89 -16.85
C ASP A 84 0.86 -14.50 -16.23
N GLN A 85 0.72 -15.49 -15.32
CA GLN A 85 1.80 -16.17 -14.59
C GLN A 85 2.65 -15.23 -13.71
N GLY A 86 2.00 -14.19 -13.15
CA GLY A 86 2.58 -13.27 -12.17
C GLY A 86 3.39 -12.13 -12.78
N PHE A 87 4.33 -11.58 -11.99
CA PHE A 87 5.12 -10.41 -12.40
C PHE A 87 6.56 -10.80 -12.68
N LYS A 88 7.16 -10.14 -13.67
CA LYS A 88 8.62 -10.13 -13.85
C LYS A 88 9.18 -8.92 -13.12
N ASP A 89 10.18 -9.13 -12.27
CA ASP A 89 10.91 -8.03 -11.64
C ASP A 89 11.69 -7.19 -12.67
N LYS A 90 12.36 -6.14 -12.20
CA LYS A 90 13.17 -5.26 -13.07
C LYS A 90 14.31 -6.01 -13.77
N THR A 91 14.71 -7.17 -13.27
CA THR A 91 15.74 -8.05 -13.86
C THR A 91 15.17 -9.11 -14.80
N GLY A 92 13.84 -9.16 -14.96
CA GLY A 92 13.13 -10.11 -15.82
C GLY A 92 12.78 -11.44 -15.16
N ARG A 93 13.13 -11.63 -13.88
CA ARG A 93 12.86 -12.86 -13.13
C ARG A 93 11.38 -12.92 -12.73
N ARG A 94 10.76 -14.09 -12.90
CA ARG A 94 9.39 -14.32 -12.43
C ARG A 94 9.35 -14.35 -10.91
N HIS A 95 8.45 -13.56 -10.34
CA HIS A 95 8.19 -13.52 -8.91
C HIS A 95 6.73 -13.84 -8.60
N PRO A 96 6.48 -14.62 -7.52
CA PRO A 96 5.15 -14.69 -6.93
C PRO A 96 4.83 -13.31 -6.35
N GLY A 97 4.01 -12.52 -7.06
CA GLY A 97 3.78 -11.09 -6.80
C GLY A 97 3.50 -10.72 -5.35
N ARG A 98 2.74 -11.58 -4.66
CA ARG A 98 2.38 -11.44 -3.25
C ARG A 98 3.59 -11.35 -2.30
N LYS A 99 4.68 -12.11 -2.54
CA LYS A 99 5.84 -12.14 -1.63
C LYS A 99 6.70 -10.87 -1.74
N PHE A 100 6.91 -10.38 -2.96
CA PHE A 100 7.72 -9.19 -3.20
C PHE A 100 7.08 -7.93 -2.64
N LEU A 101 5.78 -7.72 -2.91
CA LEU A 101 5.04 -6.57 -2.40
C LEU A 101 4.94 -6.61 -0.88
N LYS A 102 4.71 -7.79 -0.27
CA LYS A 102 4.73 -7.93 1.19
C LYS A 102 6.08 -7.48 1.75
N ALA A 103 7.20 -7.91 1.20
CA ALA A 103 8.52 -7.50 1.67
C ALA A 103 8.76 -5.99 1.50
N ALA A 104 8.34 -5.42 0.37
CA ALA A 104 8.45 -3.98 0.11
C ALA A 104 7.62 -3.15 1.09
N LEU A 105 6.38 -3.57 1.37
CA LEU A 105 5.48 -2.94 2.33
C LEU A 105 6.00 -3.07 3.76
N MET A 106 6.49 -4.25 4.15
CA MET A 106 7.10 -4.45 5.47
C MET A 106 8.34 -3.58 5.68
N LYS A 107 9.19 -3.40 4.66
CA LYS A 107 10.35 -2.49 4.73
C LYS A 107 9.96 -1.02 4.82
N SER A 108 8.80 -0.65 4.28
CA SER A 108 8.30 0.73 4.29
C SER A 108 7.39 1.03 5.49
N ARG A 109 7.05 0.02 6.29
CA ARG A 109 6.29 0.18 7.51
C ARG A 109 7.14 0.93 8.54
N ILE A 110 6.55 1.90 9.22
CA ILE A 110 7.15 2.53 10.40
C ILE A 110 7.04 1.48 11.53
N PRO A 111 8.14 1.10 12.20
CA PRO A 111 8.17 0.05 13.22
C PRO A 111 7.01 0.14 14.21
#